data_AF-E6U1W8-F1
#
_entry.id   AF-E6U1W8-F1
#
_cell.length_a   1.000
_cell.length_b   1.000
_cell.length_c   1.000
_cell.angle_alpha   90.00
_cell.angle_beta   90.00
_cell.angle_gamma   90.00
#
_symmetry.space_group_name_H-M   'P 1'
#
loop_
_entity.id
_entity.type
_entity.pdbx_description
1 polymer ?
#
loop_
_entity_poly.entity_id
_entity_poly.type
_entity_poly.pdbx_seq_one_letter_code
_entity_poly.pdbx_strand_id
1 'polypeptide(L)' 'MFEAIVFAITIFIGWVIFDAVKHKKVIKENVFSGLVAAIVAGIVWYVLFIIF' A
#
# COMPACT_ATOMS: atom_id res chain seq x y z
N MET A 1 -2.27 -16.10 -2.73
CA MET A 1 -3.21 -15.14 -3.41
C MET A 1 -3.93 -14.22 -2.44
N PHE A 2 -4.71 -14.72 -1.48
CA PHE A 2 -5.41 -13.86 -0.49
C PHE A 2 -4.45 -12.99 0.33
N GLU A 3 -3.30 -13.53 0.71
CA GLU A 3 -2.27 -12.82 1.48
C GLU A 3 -1.69 -11.60 0.75
N ALA A 4 -1.53 -11.66 -0.59
CA ALA A 4 -1.03 -10.52 -1.37
C ALA A 4 -2.04 -9.34 -1.37
N ILE A 5 -3.34 -9.66 -1.34
CA ILE A 5 -4.41 -8.65 -1.24
C ILE A 5 -4.39 -8.01 0.15
N VAL A 6 -4.30 -8.83 1.21
CA VAL A 6 -4.19 -8.33 2.59
C VAL A 6 -2.93 -7.49 2.77
N PHE A 7 -1.82 -7.88 2.17
CA PHE A 7 -0.56 -7.13 2.19
C PHE A 7 -0.70 -5.77 1.50
N ALA A 8 -1.26 -5.74 0.29
CA ALA A 8 -1.49 -4.49 -0.44
C ALA A 8 -2.40 -3.52 0.34
N ILE A 9 -3.49 -4.03 0.92
CA ILE A 9 -4.40 -3.23 1.77
C ILE A 9 -3.66 -2.69 2.99
N THR A 10 -2.83 -3.51 3.63
CA THR A 10 -2.05 -3.13 4.80
C THR A 10 -1.04 -2.02 4.47
N ILE A 11 -0.35 -2.13 3.33
CA ILE A 11 0.56 -1.09 2.84
C ILE A 11 -0.18 0.22 2.58
N PHE A 12 -1.36 0.15 1.95
CA PHE A 12 -2.18 1.33 1.70
C PHE A 12 -2.62 2.01 3.00
N ILE A 13 -3.16 1.25 3.95
CA ILE A 13 -3.58 1.76 5.25
C ILE A 13 -2.40 2.35 6.02
N GLY A 14 -1.26 1.67 6.04
CA GLY A 14 -0.03 2.16 6.66
C GLY A 14 0.42 3.50 6.07
N TRP A 15 0.33 3.65 4.74
CA TRP A 15 0.66 4.90 4.07
C TRP A 15 -0.28 6.05 4.43
N VAL A 16 -1.59 5.79 4.47
CA VAL A 16 -2.60 6.79 4.85
C VAL A 16 -2.44 7.20 6.32
N ILE A 17 -2.18 6.25 7.22
CA ILE A 17 -1.89 6.55 8.63
C ILE A 17 -0.61 7.38 8.74
N PHE A 18 0.45 7.01 8.01
CA PHE A 18 1.70 7.74 8.02
C PHE A 18 1.52 9.18 7.51
N ASP A 19 0.75 9.38 6.43
CA ASP A 19 0.41 10.71 5.92
C ASP A 19 -0.36 11.53 6.95
N ALA A 20 -1.39 10.92 7.57
CA ALA A 20 -2.21 11.57 8.58
C ALA A 20 -1.38 11.99 9.81
N VAL A 21 -0.44 11.16 10.27
CA VAL A 21 0.43 11.47 11.42
C VAL A 21 1.46 12.54 11.06
N LYS A 22 2.11 12.41 9.90
CA LYS A 22 3.21 13.28 9.48
C LYS A 22 2.74 14.68 9.09
N HIS A 23 1.67 14.76 8.30
CA HIS A 23 1.18 16.02 7.74
C HIS A 23 -0.02 16.59 8.50
N LYS A 24 -0.55 15.87 9.52
CA LYS A 24 -1.77 16.21 10.29
C LYS A 24 -3.01 16.47 9.43
N LYS A 25 -2.95 16.13 8.15
CA LYS A 25 -3.97 16.28 7.13
C LYS A 25 -3.80 15.13 6.15
N VAL A 26 -4.92 14.60 5.67
CA VAL A 26 -4.91 13.62 4.59
C VAL A 26 -4.86 14.38 3.28
N ILE A 27 -3.71 14.37 2.61
CA ILE A 27 -3.52 15.07 1.33
C ILE A 27 -3.90 14.11 0.20
N LYS A 28 -4.87 14.49 -0.62
CA LYS A 28 -5.39 13.64 -1.71
C LYS A 28 -4.31 13.12 -2.65
N GLU A 29 -3.30 13.95 -2.94
CA GLU A 29 -2.15 13.55 -3.76
C GLU A 29 -1.33 12.45 -3.10
N ASN A 30 -1.10 12.53 -1.77
CA ASN A 30 -0.33 11.54 -1.05
C ASN A 30 -1.11 10.23 -0.82
N VAL A 31 -2.44 10.30 -0.76
CA VAL A 31 -3.32 9.13 -0.81
C VAL A 31 -3.20 8.42 -2.16
N PHE A 32 -3.17 9.16 -3.26
CA PHE A 32 -2.97 8.58 -4.59
C PHE A 32 -1.58 7.94 -4.71
N SER A 33 -0.53 8.60 -4.20
CA SER A 33 0.80 8.00 -4.09
C SER A 33 0.81 6.72 -3.25
N GLY A 34 0.08 6.69 -2.13
CA GLY A 34 -0.09 5.49 -1.31
C GLY A 34 -0.81 4.36 -2.03
N LEU A 35 -1.82 4.67 -2.85
CA LEU A 35 -2.52 3.69 -3.68
C LEU A 35 -1.58 3.06 -4.70
N VAL A 36 -0.79 3.87 -5.39
CA VAL A 36 0.22 3.39 -6.35
C VAL A 36 1.25 2.51 -5.65
N ALA A 37 1.75 2.94 -4.48
CA ALA A 37 2.69 2.16 -3.69
C ALA A 37 2.11 0.81 -3.27
N ALA A 38 0.86 0.77 -2.82
CA ALA A 38 0.17 -0.45 -2.44
C ALA A 38 -0.05 -1.41 -3.62
N ILE A 39 -0.40 -0.90 -4.80
CA ILE A 39 -0.53 -1.70 -6.02
C ILE A 39 0.81 -2.31 -6.41
N VAL A 40 1.89 -1.51 -6.44
CA VAL A 40 3.24 -2.01 -6.76
C VAL A 40 3.68 -3.06 -5.74
N ALA A 41 3.50 -2.80 -4.45
CA ALA A 41 3.82 -3.74 -3.39
C ALA A 41 3.04 -5.05 -3.52
N GLY A 42 1.74 -4.98 -3.81
CA GLY A 42 0.89 -6.15 -4.04
C GLY A 42 1.32 -6.97 -5.26
N ILE A 43 1.66 -6.32 -6.37
CA ILE A 43 2.16 -6.98 -7.59
C ILE A 43 3.49 -7.68 -7.30
N VAL A 44 4.45 -6.99 -6.68
CA VAL A 44 5.75 -7.57 -6.32
C VAL A 44 5.56 -8.78 -5.40
N TRP A 45 4.70 -8.67 -4.39
CA TRP A 45 4.42 -9.77 -3.47
C TRP A 45 3.75 -10.96 -4.17
N TYR A 46 2.83 -10.70 -5.10
CA TYR A 46 2.19 -11.73 -5.89
C TYR A 46 3.19 -12.46 -6.79
N VAL A 47 4.13 -11.73 -7.42
CA VAL A 47 5.20 -12.32 -8.23
C VAL A 47 6.12 -13.18 -7.36
N LEU A 48 6.50 -12.69 -6.17
CA LEU A 48 7.29 -13.49 -5.22
C LEU A 48 6.56 -14.78 -4.83
N PHE A 49 5.25 -14.73 -4.59
CA PHE A 49 4.43 -15.91 -4.29
C PHE A 49 4.32 -16.91 -5.46
N ILE A 50 4.52 -16.48 -6.71
CA ILE A 50 4.58 -17.39 -7.86
C ILE A 50 5.94 -18.08 -7.95
N ILE A 51 7.01 -17.37 -7.57
CA ILE A 51 8.39 -17.82 -7.71
C ILE A 51 8.80 -18.74 -6.55
N PHE A 52 8.32 -18.48 -5.33
CA PHE A 52 8.60 -19.22 -4.10
C PHE A 52 7.39 -20.05 -3.68
#